data_AF-A0A914HA09-F1
#
_entry.id   AF-A0A914HA09-F1
#
_cell.length_a   1.000
_cell.length_b   1.000
_cell.length_c   1.000
_cell.angle_alpha   90.00
_cell.angle_beta   90.00
_cell.angle_gamma   90.00
#
_symmetry.space_group_name_H-M   'P 1'
#
loop_
_entity.id
_entity.type
_entity.pdbx_description
1 polymer ?
#
loop_
_entity_poly.entity_id
_entity_poly.type
_entity_poly.pdbx_seq_one_letter_code
_entity_poly.pdbx_strand_id
1 'polypeptide(L)'
;MTNNALQELDKEWEEFNTEFTKAETEHLAYLGSYRQLCTVQNGCSDKTKHLKYVLKQLGQDIDSLLRQKGLSEQDKVGLGAKKAQASQIRAKLAEMQRELPAHDNGYYLNEYESFKLSVACVILATFFVVFWLPPFFIALDALCNFLLVWYYCTLTIRESILRHNGSRIKGWWVLHHYITCVLCCITLTWSGGECYETMRPVFFVLVCYVSSVQIIQ
;
A
#
# COMPACT_ATOMS: atom_id res chain seq x y z
N MET A 1 15.57 20.64 51.36
CA MET A 1 14.91 20.93 50.07
C MET A 1 15.06 19.76 49.10
N THR A 2 16.25 19.17 48.95
CA THR A 2 16.49 18.01 48.07
C THR A 2 15.71 16.74 48.44
N ASN A 3 15.52 16.45 49.74
CA ASN A 3 14.80 15.24 50.18
C ASN A 3 13.30 15.26 49.81
N ASN A 4 12.64 16.43 49.93
CA ASN A 4 11.25 16.57 49.52
C ASN A 4 11.08 16.50 47.99
N ALA A 5 12.06 17.02 47.24
CA ALA A 5 12.03 16.94 45.77
C ALA A 5 12.21 15.50 45.28
N LEU A 6 13.04 14.69 45.94
CA LEU A 6 13.19 13.27 45.63
C LEU A 6 11.91 12.48 45.97
N GLN A 7 11.29 12.75 47.11
CA GLN A 7 10.04 12.10 47.49
C GLN A 7 8.89 12.44 46.54
N GLU A 8 8.80 13.68 46.07
CA GLU A 8 7.77 14.06 45.10
C GLU A 8 8.02 13.39 43.74
N LEU A 9 9.28 13.34 43.29
CA LEU A 9 9.65 12.65 42.05
C LEU A 9 9.35 11.15 42.10
N ASP A 10 9.67 10.48 43.21
CA ASP A 10 9.39 9.05 43.39
C ASP A 10 7.87 8.79 43.34
N LYS A 11 7.07 9.69 43.94
CA LYS A 11 5.62 9.60 43.90
C LYS A 11 5.07 9.80 42.47
N GLU A 12 5.53 10.83 41.76
CA GLU A 12 5.15 11.06 40.36
C GLU A 12 5.54 9.88 39.46
N TRP A 13 6.69 9.26 39.72
CA TRP A 13 7.17 8.09 38.97
C TRP A 13 6.29 6.85 39.18
N GLU A 14 5.86 6.59 40.42
CA GLU A 14 4.95 5.48 40.72
C GLU A 14 3.54 5.70 40.14
N GLU A 15 3.05 6.94 40.17
CA GLU A 15 1.80 7.33 39.52
C GLU A 15 1.89 7.10 38.00
N PHE A 16 2.98 7.55 37.36
CA PHE A 16 3.24 7.33 35.95
C PHE A 16 3.31 5.84 35.58
N ASN A 17 4.05 5.01 36.33
CA ASN A 17 4.18 3.59 36.05
C ASN A 17 2.83 2.85 36.17
N THR A 18 2.01 3.27 37.13
CA THR A 18 0.66 2.74 37.31
C THR A 18 -0.21 3.08 36.09
N GLU A 19 -0.19 4.34 35.64
CA GLU A 19 -0.92 4.75 34.44
C GLU A 19 -0.40 4.07 33.18
N PHE A 20 0.92 3.93 33.03
CA PHE A 20 1.54 3.25 31.90
C PHE A 20 1.11 1.79 31.81
N THR A 21 1.16 1.05 32.92
CA THR A 21 0.76 -0.37 32.97
C THR A 21 -0.72 -0.54 32.60
N LYS A 22 -1.56 0.40 33.05
CA LYS A 22 -2.98 0.44 32.69
C LYS A 22 -3.14 0.70 31.19
N ALA A 23 -2.45 1.69 30.64
CA ALA A 23 -2.50 2.03 29.21
C ALA A 23 -2.01 0.87 28.33
N GLU A 24 -0.95 0.16 28.75
CA GLU A 24 -0.45 -1.03 28.07
C GLU A 24 -1.50 -2.15 28.06
N THR A 25 -2.16 -2.39 29.19
CA THR A 25 -3.22 -3.40 29.29
C THR A 25 -4.41 -3.06 28.39
N GLU A 26 -4.86 -1.80 28.40
CA GLU A 26 -5.93 -1.30 27.52
C GLU A 26 -5.54 -1.44 26.04
N HIS A 27 -4.28 -1.16 25.69
CA HIS A 27 -3.76 -1.34 24.34
C HIS A 27 -3.77 -2.80 23.90
N LEU A 28 -3.36 -3.74 24.77
CA LEU A 28 -3.41 -5.18 24.47
C LEU A 28 -4.85 -5.67 24.27
N ALA A 29 -5.80 -5.18 25.08
CA ALA A 29 -7.21 -5.48 24.93
C ALA A 29 -7.75 -4.96 23.57
N TYR A 30 -7.41 -3.72 23.20
CA TYR A 30 -7.72 -3.15 21.89
C TYR A 30 -7.19 -4.02 20.74
N LEU A 31 -5.92 -4.45 20.80
CA LEU A 31 -5.34 -5.33 19.79
C LEU A 31 -6.07 -6.67 19.68
N GLY A 32 -6.55 -7.21 20.80
CA GLY A 32 -7.41 -8.40 20.84
C GLY A 32 -8.72 -8.19 20.06
N SER A 33 -9.45 -7.11 20.37
CA SER A 33 -10.70 -6.75 19.68
C SER A 33 -10.48 -6.49 18.19
N TYR A 34 -9.37 -5.82 17.84
CA TYR A 34 -8.99 -5.57 16.45
C TYR A 34 -8.78 -6.87 15.67
N ARG A 35 -8.07 -7.86 16.23
CA ARG A 35 -7.86 -9.18 15.59
C ARG A 35 -9.17 -9.94 15.39
N GLN A 36 -10.08 -9.88 16.36
CA GLN A 36 -11.40 -10.51 16.23
C GLN A 36 -12.21 -9.85 15.11
N LEU A 37 -12.21 -8.51 15.06
CA LEU A 37 -12.87 -7.75 13.99
C LEU A 37 -12.33 -8.16 12.61
N CYS A 38 -11.00 -8.23 12.44
CA CYS A 38 -10.39 -8.68 11.18
C CYS A 38 -10.79 -10.11 10.81
N THR A 39 -10.90 -11.01 11.78
CA THR A 39 -11.31 -12.40 11.55
C THR A 39 -12.73 -12.48 10.98
N VAL A 40 -13.66 -11.74 11.58
CA VAL A 40 -15.05 -11.67 11.11
C VAL A 40 -15.14 -11.00 9.74
N GLN A 41 -14.42 -9.89 9.54
CA GLN A 41 -14.37 -9.16 8.27
C GLN A 41 -13.87 -10.05 7.12
N ASN A 42 -12.78 -10.79 7.32
CA ASN A 42 -12.24 -11.71 6.33
C ASN A 42 -13.24 -12.82 5.98
N GLY A 43 -13.88 -13.42 7.00
CA GLY A 43 -14.92 -14.42 6.79
C GLY A 43 -16.11 -13.91 5.98
N CYS A 44 -16.54 -12.66 6.20
CA CYS A 44 -17.60 -12.03 5.40
C CYS A 44 -17.14 -11.74 3.96
N SER A 45 -15.90 -11.27 3.79
CA SER A 45 -15.30 -10.99 2.47
C SER A 45 -15.23 -12.25 1.61
N ASP A 46 -14.74 -13.36 2.16
CA ASP A 46 -14.58 -14.63 1.45
C ASP A 46 -15.93 -15.23 1.04
N LYS A 47 -16.91 -15.21 1.95
CA LYS A 47 -18.29 -15.64 1.65
C LYS A 47 -18.89 -14.79 0.54
N THR A 48 -18.75 -13.47 0.60
CA THR A 48 -19.28 -12.55 -0.42
C THR A 48 -18.63 -12.80 -1.79
N LYS A 49 -17.32 -13.00 -1.84
CA LYS A 49 -16.59 -13.37 -3.07
C LYS A 49 -17.08 -14.71 -3.63
N HIS A 50 -17.21 -15.73 -2.79
CA HIS A 50 -17.69 -17.05 -3.18
C HIS A 50 -19.11 -16.99 -3.76
N LEU A 51 -20.05 -16.33 -3.06
CA LEU A 51 -21.42 -16.18 -3.53
C LEU A 51 -21.50 -15.40 -4.84
N LYS A 52 -20.68 -14.36 -5.01
CA LYS A 52 -20.61 -13.60 -6.28
C LYS A 52 -20.11 -14.47 -7.43
N TYR A 53 -19.12 -15.34 -7.19
CA TYR A 53 -18.64 -16.30 -8.17
C TYR A 53 -19.72 -17.32 -8.55
N VAL A 54 -20.36 -17.95 -7.57
CA VAL A 54 -21.45 -18.91 -7.80
C VAL A 54 -22.61 -18.26 -8.58
N LEU A 55 -23.01 -17.06 -8.19
CA LEU A 55 -24.08 -16.32 -8.88
C LEU A 55 -23.73 -15.99 -10.34
N LYS A 56 -22.44 -15.74 -10.63
CA LYS A 56 -21.97 -15.54 -12.00
C LYS A 56 -22.10 -16.82 -12.81
N GLN A 57 -21.67 -17.96 -12.26
CA GLN A 57 -21.77 -19.26 -12.94
C GLN A 57 -23.22 -19.64 -13.21
N LEU A 58 -24.09 -19.55 -12.19
CA LEU A 58 -25.52 -19.80 -12.34
C LEU A 58 -26.16 -18.89 -13.38
N GLY A 59 -25.74 -17.62 -13.45
CA GLY A 59 -26.21 -16.70 -14.48
C GLY A 59 -25.86 -17.17 -15.90
N GLN A 60 -24.65 -17.69 -16.11
CA GLN A 60 -24.21 -18.24 -17.39
C GLN A 60 -24.97 -19.51 -17.75
N ASP A 61 -25.19 -20.40 -16.79
CA ASP A 61 -25.94 -21.64 -16.99
C ASP A 61 -27.40 -21.34 -17.36
N ILE A 62 -28.05 -20.40 -16.66
CA ILE A 62 -29.40 -19.92 -16.98
C ILE A 62 -29.45 -19.35 -18.40
N ASP A 63 -28.49 -18.49 -18.77
CA ASP A 63 -28.43 -17.91 -20.11
C ASP A 63 -28.19 -18.99 -21.19
N SER A 64 -27.45 -20.05 -20.89
CA SER A 64 -27.24 -21.18 -21.80
C SER A 64 -28.52 -22.01 -22.02
N LEU A 65 -29.26 -22.29 -20.94
CA LEU A 65 -30.52 -23.05 -21.00
C LEU A 65 -31.60 -22.28 -21.76
N LEU A 66 -31.69 -20.96 -21.55
CA LEU A 66 -32.62 -20.10 -22.29
C LEU A 66 -32.37 -20.08 -23.81
N ARG A 67 -31.17 -20.44 -24.28
CA ARG A 67 -30.83 -20.51 -25.71
C ARG A 67 -31.13 -21.87 -26.35
N GLN A 68 -31.43 -22.90 -25.55
CA GLN A 68 -31.73 -24.23 -26.08
C GLN A 68 -33.09 -24.25 -26.80
N LYS A 69 -33.14 -24.93 -27.95
CA LYS A 69 -34.38 -25.15 -28.70
C LYS A 69 -35.19 -26.26 -28.02
N GLY A 70 -36.51 -26.09 -27.95
CA GLY A 70 -37.43 -27.08 -27.36
C GLY A 70 -37.69 -26.91 -25.86
N LEU A 71 -37.22 -25.83 -25.23
CA LEU A 71 -37.53 -25.52 -23.83
C LEU A 71 -39.02 -25.19 -23.68
N SER A 72 -39.68 -25.79 -22.69
CA SER A 72 -41.09 -25.50 -22.37
C SER A 72 -41.27 -24.04 -21.95
N GLU A 73 -42.44 -23.46 -22.25
CA GLU A 73 -42.79 -22.11 -21.78
C GLU A 73 -42.76 -22.01 -20.24
N GLN A 74 -43.14 -23.08 -19.54
CA GLN A 74 -43.06 -23.12 -18.07
C GLN A 74 -41.62 -23.03 -17.56
N ASP A 75 -40.68 -23.69 -18.25
CA ASP A 75 -39.26 -23.66 -17.90
C ASP A 75 -38.65 -22.28 -18.20
N LYS A 76 -39.04 -21.64 -19.32
CA LYS A 76 -38.63 -20.27 -19.66
C LYS A 76 -39.08 -19.27 -18.59
N VAL A 77 -40.33 -19.37 -18.14
CA VAL A 77 -40.86 -18.53 -17.06
C VAL A 77 -40.10 -18.78 -15.75
N GLY A 78 -39.83 -20.04 -15.40
CA GLY A 78 -39.06 -20.41 -14.22
C GLY A 78 -37.62 -19.88 -14.23
N LEU A 79 -36.92 -19.99 -15.37
CA LEU A 79 -35.57 -19.45 -15.56
C LEU A 79 -35.57 -17.92 -15.54
N GLY A 80 -36.58 -17.27 -16.12
CA GLY A 80 -36.77 -15.82 -16.06
C GLY A 80 -36.93 -15.31 -14.62
N ALA A 81 -37.72 -16.01 -13.80
CA ALA A 81 -37.88 -15.70 -12.38
C ALA A 81 -36.56 -15.85 -11.60
N LYS A 82 -35.80 -16.93 -11.84
CA LYS A 82 -34.46 -17.13 -11.25
C LYS A 82 -33.49 -16.03 -11.66
N LYS A 83 -33.53 -15.56 -12.91
CA LYS A 83 -32.71 -14.46 -13.41
C LYS A 83 -33.06 -13.13 -12.72
N ALA A 84 -34.35 -12.85 -12.51
CA ALA A 84 -34.79 -11.68 -11.76
C ALA A 84 -34.32 -11.73 -10.30
N GLN A 85 -34.46 -12.89 -9.64
CA GLN A 85 -33.97 -13.10 -8.28
C GLN A 85 -32.44 -12.95 -8.20
N ALA A 86 -31.70 -13.48 -9.17
CA ALA A 86 -30.25 -13.33 -9.25
C ALA A 86 -29.82 -11.86 -9.35
N SER A 87 -30.58 -11.01 -10.04
CA SER A 87 -30.33 -9.56 -10.09
C SER A 87 -30.48 -8.91 -8.71
N GLN A 88 -31.52 -9.28 -7.95
CA GLN A 88 -31.72 -8.79 -6.58
C GLN A 88 -30.61 -9.25 -5.63
N ILE A 89 -30.22 -10.53 -5.71
CA ILE A 89 -29.11 -11.08 -4.92
C ILE A 89 -27.80 -10.36 -5.26
N ARG A 90 -27.57 -10.06 -6.55
CA ARG A 90 -26.38 -9.30 -6.99
C ARG A 90 -26.33 -7.91 -6.36
N ALA A 91 -27.47 -7.21 -6.28
CA ALA A 91 -27.54 -5.90 -5.63
C ALA A 91 -27.20 -6.01 -4.13
N LYS A 92 -27.76 -6.99 -3.42
CA LYS A 92 -27.45 -7.26 -2.01
C LYS A 92 -25.98 -7.64 -1.79
N LEU A 93 -25.40 -8.47 -2.66
CA LEU A 93 -23.98 -8.81 -2.58
C LEU A 93 -23.09 -7.59 -2.83
N ALA A 94 -23.51 -6.67 -3.70
CA ALA A 94 -22.79 -5.42 -3.93
C ALA A 94 -22.85 -4.48 -2.73
N GLU A 95 -23.99 -4.46 -2.03
CA GLU A 95 -24.18 -3.72 -0.77
C GLU A 95 -23.32 -4.31 0.35
N MET A 96 -23.37 -5.63 0.58
CA MET A 96 -22.50 -6.33 1.53
C MET A 96 -21.01 -6.08 1.26
N GLN A 97 -20.62 -6.05 -0.02
CA GLN A 97 -19.23 -5.76 -0.41
C GLN A 97 -18.84 -4.30 -0.12
N ARG A 98 -19.79 -3.36 -0.16
CA ARG A 98 -19.56 -1.93 0.12
C ARG A 98 -19.42 -1.64 1.61
N GLU A 99 -20.14 -2.38 2.44
CA GLU A 99 -20.11 -2.25 3.91
C GLU A 99 -18.86 -2.85 4.55
N LEU A 100 -18.25 -3.83 3.88
CA LEU A 100 -16.95 -4.35 4.28
C LEU A 100 -15.86 -3.30 3.98
N PRO A 101 -14.81 -3.20 4.83
CA PRO A 101 -13.66 -2.39 4.47
C PRO A 101 -13.18 -2.84 3.09
N ALA A 102 -12.88 -1.88 2.22
CA ALA A 102 -12.20 -2.19 0.98
C ALA A 102 -10.99 -3.04 1.35
N HIS A 103 -10.91 -4.26 0.82
CA HIS A 103 -9.64 -4.94 0.80
C HIS A 103 -8.73 -3.97 0.03
N ASP A 104 -7.73 -3.39 0.70
CA ASP A 104 -6.86 -2.29 0.25
C ASP A 104 -7.34 -0.87 0.65
N ASN A 105 -7.28 -0.49 1.94
CA ASN A 105 -6.36 0.53 2.46
C ASN A 105 -6.36 0.53 3.99
N GLY A 106 -5.57 -0.37 4.60
CA GLY A 106 -5.29 -0.31 6.03
C GLY A 106 -4.45 0.93 6.39
N TYR A 107 -4.36 1.25 7.68
CA TYR A 107 -3.49 2.30 8.22
C TYR A 107 -2.07 2.26 7.61
N TYR A 108 -1.50 1.06 7.48
CA TYR A 108 -0.19 0.84 6.87
C TYR A 108 -0.10 1.28 5.40
N LEU A 109 -1.15 1.08 4.60
CA LEU A 109 -1.17 1.51 3.21
C LEU A 109 -1.26 3.04 3.13
N ASN A 110 -2.05 3.68 4.01
CA ASN A 110 -2.09 5.14 4.08
C ASN A 110 -0.76 5.76 4.55
N GLU A 111 -0.12 5.14 5.54
CA GLU A 111 1.21 5.53 6.00
C GLU A 111 2.28 5.32 4.92
N TYR A 112 2.20 4.21 4.18
CA TYR A 112 3.03 3.95 3.02
C TYR A 112 2.88 5.02 1.93
N GLU A 113 1.65 5.34 1.53
CA GLU A 113 1.38 6.35 0.48
C GLU A 113 1.86 7.74 0.93
N SER A 114 1.63 8.10 2.19
CA SER A 114 2.11 9.36 2.77
C SER A 114 3.64 9.43 2.77
N PHE A 115 4.32 8.35 3.17
CA PHE A 115 5.77 8.23 3.10
C PHE A 115 6.28 8.32 1.66
N LYS A 116 5.67 7.56 0.74
CA LYS A 116 6.03 7.48 -0.67
C LYS A 116 6.03 8.87 -1.30
N LEU A 117 4.94 9.61 -1.14
CA LEU A 117 4.78 10.95 -1.70
C LEU A 117 5.69 11.98 -1.02
N SER A 118 5.76 11.98 0.32
CA SER A 118 6.59 12.92 1.07
C SER A 118 8.07 12.84 0.64
N VAL A 119 8.61 11.62 0.61
CA VAL A 119 10.03 11.42 0.24
C VAL A 119 10.27 11.68 -1.25
N ALA A 120 9.33 11.31 -2.13
CA ALA A 120 9.44 11.65 -3.56
C ALA A 120 9.52 13.17 -3.80
N CYS A 121 8.71 13.95 -3.08
CA CYS A 121 8.78 15.42 -3.13
C CYS A 121 10.11 15.96 -2.59
N VAL A 122 10.64 15.40 -1.50
CA VAL A 122 11.95 15.78 -0.95
C VAL A 122 13.07 15.47 -1.96
N ILE A 123 13.04 14.31 -2.61
CA ILE A 123 14.00 13.93 -3.66
C ILE A 123 13.93 14.94 -4.81
N LEU A 124 12.74 15.23 -5.33
CA LEU A 124 12.57 16.21 -6.42
C LEU A 124 13.13 17.59 -6.04
N ALA A 125 12.79 18.09 -4.86
CA ALA A 125 13.27 19.37 -4.38
C ALA A 125 14.81 19.39 -4.25
N THR A 126 15.38 18.34 -3.69
CA THR A 126 16.82 18.24 -3.47
C THR A 126 17.59 18.13 -4.80
N PHE A 127 17.15 17.27 -5.72
CA PHE A 127 17.74 17.15 -7.05
C PHE A 127 17.58 18.43 -7.87
N PHE A 128 16.45 19.12 -7.75
CA PHE A 128 16.25 20.42 -8.39
C PHE A 128 17.25 21.47 -7.90
N VAL A 129 17.49 21.54 -6.58
CA VAL A 129 18.48 22.47 -6.01
C VAL A 129 19.90 22.08 -6.46
N VAL A 130 20.26 20.80 -6.36
CA VAL A 130 21.61 20.31 -6.69
C VAL A 130 21.90 20.39 -8.19
N PHE A 131 20.88 20.34 -9.06
CA PHE A 131 21.04 20.50 -10.51
C PHE A 131 21.78 21.79 -10.88
N TRP A 132 21.43 22.90 -10.22
CA TRP A 132 22.01 24.22 -10.46
C TRP A 132 23.40 24.41 -9.85
N LEU A 133 23.88 23.46 -9.06
CA LEU A 133 25.21 23.50 -8.45
C LEU A 133 26.28 22.93 -9.41
N PRO A 134 27.51 23.48 -9.39
CA PRO A 134 28.62 22.95 -10.18
C PRO A 134 28.98 21.50 -9.80
N PRO A 135 29.45 20.68 -10.77
CA PRO A 135 29.78 19.26 -10.56
C PRO A 135 30.98 19.02 -9.63
N PHE A 136 31.73 20.07 -9.27
CA PHE A 136 32.78 20.00 -8.24
C PHE A 136 32.24 19.54 -6.88
N PHE A 137 30.95 19.75 -6.59
CA PHE A 137 30.29 19.28 -5.37
C PHE A 137 29.81 17.83 -5.45
N ILE A 138 30.69 16.92 -5.91
CA ILE A 138 30.36 15.50 -6.12
C ILE A 138 29.82 14.80 -4.87
N ALA A 139 30.21 15.26 -3.67
CA ALA A 139 29.68 14.74 -2.41
C ALA A 139 28.16 14.96 -2.26
N LEU A 140 27.62 16.08 -2.79
CA LEU A 140 26.17 16.32 -2.77
C LEU A 140 25.44 15.37 -3.72
N ASP A 141 26.00 15.14 -4.90
CA ASP A 141 25.45 14.16 -5.84
C ASP A 141 25.49 12.75 -5.21
N ALA A 142 26.56 12.38 -4.51
CA ALA A 142 26.65 11.12 -3.77
C ALA A 142 25.60 11.03 -2.66
N LEU A 143 25.38 12.09 -1.86
CA LEU A 143 24.32 12.12 -0.84
C LEU A 143 22.92 11.97 -1.45
N CYS A 144 22.67 12.61 -2.60
CA CYS A 144 21.42 12.48 -3.34
C CYS A 144 21.20 11.06 -3.86
N ASN A 145 22.25 10.43 -4.41
CA ASN A 145 22.20 9.04 -4.86
C ASN A 145 22.03 8.07 -3.69
N PHE A 146 22.66 8.34 -2.54
CA PHE A 146 22.45 7.56 -1.33
C PHE A 146 20.98 7.64 -0.84
N LEU A 147 20.38 8.83 -0.88
CA LEU A 147 18.95 9.01 -0.58
C LEU A 147 18.06 8.20 -1.54
N LEU A 148 18.38 8.17 -2.84
CA LEU A 148 17.66 7.34 -3.81
C LEU A 148 17.78 5.84 -3.50
N VAL A 149 19.00 5.35 -3.24
CA VAL A 149 19.23 3.94 -2.86
C VAL A 149 18.41 3.59 -1.63
N TRP A 150 18.48 4.42 -0.58
CA TRP A 150 17.70 4.22 0.64
C TRP A 150 16.19 4.21 0.36
N TYR A 151 15.69 5.14 -0.46
CA TYR A 151 14.29 5.25 -0.80
C TYR A 151 13.78 4.01 -1.55
N TYR A 152 14.46 3.60 -2.63
CA TYR A 152 14.04 2.44 -3.42
C TYR A 152 14.18 1.11 -2.66
N CYS A 153 15.18 0.96 -1.80
CA CYS A 153 15.26 -0.18 -0.89
C CYS A 153 14.06 -0.21 0.07
N THR A 154 13.71 0.95 0.66
CA THR A 154 12.58 1.06 1.59
C THR A 154 11.25 0.78 0.89
N LEU A 155 11.03 1.33 -0.31
CA LEU A 155 9.85 1.04 -1.12
C LEU A 155 9.75 -0.44 -1.43
N THR A 156 10.84 -1.07 -1.86
CA THR A 156 10.85 -2.51 -2.18
C THR A 156 10.40 -3.35 -1.00
N ILE A 157 10.89 -3.06 0.21
CA ILE A 157 10.50 -3.77 1.43
C ILE A 157 9.01 -3.50 1.75
N ARG A 158 8.58 -2.24 1.79
CA ARG A 158 7.20 -1.86 2.15
C ARG A 158 6.18 -2.40 1.14
N GLU A 159 6.47 -2.33 -0.15
CA GLU A 159 5.64 -2.89 -1.21
C GLU A 159 5.62 -4.42 -1.22
N SER A 160 6.72 -5.08 -0.84
CA SER A 160 6.71 -6.53 -0.62
C SER A 160 5.73 -6.93 0.49
N ILE A 161 5.69 -6.15 1.59
CA ILE A 161 4.74 -6.35 2.68
C ILE A 161 3.31 -6.09 2.21
N LEU A 162 3.06 -4.99 1.48
CA LEU A 162 1.74 -4.68 0.92
C LEU A 162 1.25 -5.77 -0.04
N ARG A 163 2.13 -6.27 -0.90
CA ARG A 163 1.82 -7.38 -1.81
C ARG A 163 1.48 -8.65 -1.05
N HIS A 164 2.20 -8.95 0.03
CA HIS A 164 1.89 -10.08 0.91
C HIS A 164 0.53 -9.88 1.63
N ASN A 165 0.17 -8.64 1.94
CA ASN A 165 -1.13 -8.25 2.52
C ASN A 165 -2.26 -8.13 1.49
N GLY A 166 -2.01 -8.55 0.24
CA GLY A 166 -3.01 -8.65 -0.82
C GLY A 166 -3.17 -7.42 -1.71
N SER A 167 -2.35 -6.38 -1.51
CA SER A 167 -2.30 -5.24 -2.43
C SER A 167 -1.80 -5.65 -3.82
N ARG A 168 -2.43 -5.12 -4.85
CA ARG A 168 -2.16 -5.48 -6.24
C ARG A 168 -1.00 -4.70 -6.84
N ILE A 169 0.23 -5.10 -6.48
CA ILE A 169 1.46 -4.51 -7.02
C ILE A 169 2.01 -5.37 -8.16
N LYS A 170 2.29 -4.76 -9.32
CA LYS A 170 2.75 -5.48 -10.53
C LYS A 170 4.22 -5.87 -10.41
N GLY A 171 4.60 -7.04 -10.91
CA GLY A 171 5.99 -7.53 -10.81
C GLY A 171 7.03 -6.67 -11.53
N TRP A 172 6.68 -6.08 -12.68
CA TRP A 172 7.59 -5.18 -13.41
C TRP A 172 7.92 -3.91 -12.61
N TRP A 173 7.01 -3.46 -11.76
CA TRP A 173 7.18 -2.29 -10.91
C TRP A 173 8.26 -2.54 -9.84
N VAL A 174 8.19 -3.72 -9.22
CA VAL A 174 9.21 -4.16 -8.27
C VAL A 174 10.57 -4.37 -8.96
N LEU A 175 10.57 -4.90 -10.20
CA LEU A 175 11.79 -5.01 -10.99
C LEU A 175 12.42 -3.64 -11.28
N HIS A 176 11.60 -2.64 -11.60
CA HIS A 176 12.06 -1.26 -11.77
C HIS A 176 12.77 -0.75 -10.50
N HIS A 177 12.24 -0.99 -9.30
CA HIS A 177 12.90 -0.59 -8.06
C HIS A 177 14.29 -1.22 -7.89
N TYR A 178 14.44 -2.51 -8.20
CA TYR A 178 15.74 -3.17 -8.14
C TYR A 178 16.73 -2.58 -9.15
N ILE A 179 16.31 -2.38 -10.40
CA ILE A 179 17.17 -1.80 -11.44
C ILE A 179 17.59 -0.38 -11.04
N THR A 180 16.65 0.45 -10.60
CA THR A 180 16.93 1.84 -10.20
C THR A 180 17.86 1.88 -8.98
N CYS A 181 17.70 0.99 -8.00
CA CYS A 181 18.62 0.88 -6.88
C CYS A 181 20.05 0.54 -7.34
N VAL A 182 20.22 -0.44 -8.23
CA VAL A 182 21.54 -0.80 -8.79
C VAL A 182 22.15 0.37 -9.56
N LEU A 183 21.36 1.06 -10.40
CA LEU A 183 21.84 2.24 -11.14
C LEU A 183 22.28 3.35 -10.19
N CYS A 184 21.52 3.63 -9.12
CA CYS A 184 21.89 4.63 -8.12
C CYS A 184 23.16 4.22 -7.34
N CYS A 185 23.37 2.93 -7.06
CA CYS A 185 24.61 2.43 -6.45
C CYS A 185 25.83 2.60 -7.37
N ILE A 186 25.66 2.37 -8.68
CA ILE A 186 26.70 2.62 -9.67
C ILE A 186 27.04 4.11 -9.68
N THR A 187 26.04 5.00 -9.77
CA THR A 187 26.26 6.45 -9.75
C THR A 187 26.85 6.94 -8.42
N LEU A 188 26.44 6.36 -7.29
CA LEU A 188 26.97 6.66 -5.95
C LEU A 188 28.48 6.39 -5.84
N THR A 189 28.95 5.34 -6.50
CA THR A 189 30.37 4.94 -6.51
C THR A 189 31.14 5.50 -7.71
N TRP A 190 30.46 6.25 -8.58
CA TRP A 190 31.04 6.78 -9.80
C TRP A 190 32.00 7.93 -9.47
N SER A 191 33.29 7.72 -9.74
CA SER A 191 34.31 8.76 -9.57
C SER A 191 34.11 9.88 -10.59
N GLY A 192 34.18 11.14 -10.14
CA GLY A 192 34.03 12.31 -11.01
C GLY A 192 34.93 12.29 -12.25
N GLY A 193 34.61 13.12 -13.24
CA GLY A 193 35.34 13.21 -14.51
C GLY A 193 34.42 13.56 -15.67
N GLU A 194 34.99 13.74 -16.86
CA GLU A 194 34.28 14.24 -18.05
C GLU A 194 33.04 13.38 -18.41
N CYS A 195 33.15 12.06 -18.32
CA CYS A 195 32.01 11.16 -18.54
C CYS A 195 30.89 11.37 -17.53
N TYR A 196 31.23 11.59 -16.25
CA TYR A 196 30.25 11.86 -15.20
C TYR A 196 29.56 13.20 -15.43
N GLU A 197 30.34 14.24 -15.72
CA GLU A 197 29.83 15.59 -15.99
C GLU A 197 28.88 15.62 -17.19
N THR A 198 29.21 14.86 -18.24
CA THR A 198 28.36 14.72 -19.43
C THR A 198 27.05 13.97 -19.13
N MET A 199 27.11 12.92 -18.30
CA MET A 199 25.93 12.12 -17.94
C MET A 199 25.04 12.79 -16.88
N ARG A 200 25.61 13.65 -16.02
CA ARG A 200 24.93 14.29 -14.90
C ARG A 200 23.58 14.94 -15.28
N PRO A 201 23.47 15.84 -16.27
CA PRO A 201 22.17 16.45 -16.59
C PRO A 201 21.13 15.43 -17.06
N VAL A 202 21.54 14.40 -17.81
CA VAL A 202 20.65 13.33 -18.27
C VAL A 202 20.12 12.51 -17.09
N PHE A 203 21.01 12.17 -16.15
CA PHE A 203 20.65 11.44 -14.93
C PHE A 203 19.65 12.24 -14.08
N PHE A 204 19.86 13.55 -13.91
CA PHE A 204 18.93 14.39 -13.13
C PHE A 204 17.55 14.48 -13.78
N VAL A 205 17.47 14.62 -15.11
CA VAL A 205 16.18 14.58 -15.83
C VAL A 205 15.50 13.23 -15.66
N LEU A 206 16.26 12.13 -15.73
CA LEU A 206 15.72 10.79 -15.48
C LEU A 206 15.16 10.66 -14.06
N VAL A 207 15.87 11.14 -13.04
CA VAL A 207 15.39 11.14 -11.65
C VAL A 207 14.10 11.94 -11.53
N CYS A 208 14.04 13.15 -12.10
CA CYS A 208 12.81 13.95 -12.12
C CYS A 208 11.64 13.23 -12.79
N TYR A 209 11.88 12.55 -13.92
CA TYR A 209 10.87 11.76 -14.60
C TYR A 209 10.36 10.60 -13.74
N VAL A 210 11.27 9.79 -13.18
CA VAL A 210 10.88 8.61 -12.38
C VAL A 210 10.19 9.03 -11.08
N SER A 211 10.67 10.08 -10.40
CA SER A 211 9.97 10.63 -9.23
C SER A 211 8.58 11.16 -9.57
N SER A 212 8.38 11.74 -10.76
CA SER A 212 7.06 12.15 -11.22
C SER A 212 6.13 10.95 -11.45
N VAL A 213 6.65 9.88 -12.05
CA VAL A 213 5.92 8.61 -12.20
C VAL A 213 5.51 8.04 -10.83
N GLN A 214 6.39 8.11 -9.83
CA GLN A 214 6.12 7.66 -8.46
C GLN A 214 4.98 8.42 -7.77
N ILE A 215 4.82 9.71 -8.10
CA ILE A 215 3.78 10.58 -7.52
C ILE A 215 2.42 10.32 -8.18
N ILE A 216 2.41 9.99 -9.47
CA ILE A 216 1.17 9.79 -10.25
C ILE A 216 0.56 8.40 -10.02
N GLN A 217 1.37 7.42 -9.63
CA GLN A 217 0.99 6.03 -9.43
C GLN A 217 0.41 5.76 -8.04
#